data_AF-V5W642-F1
#
_entry.id   AF-V5W642-F1
#
_cell.length_a   1.000
_cell.length_b   1.000
_cell.length_c   1.000
_cell.angle_alpha   90.00
_cell.angle_beta   90.00
_cell.angle_gamma   90.00
#
_symmetry.space_group_name_H-M   'P 1'
#
loop_
_entity.id
_entity.type
_entity.pdbx_description
1 polymer ?
#
loop_
_entity_poly.entity_id
_entity_poly.type
_entity_poly.pdbx_seq_one_letter_code
_entity_poly.pdbx_strand_id
1 'polypeptide(L)'
;MTSTTFFFVFIPLLAVILLAINLIFAPHNPYQEKDNVFECGFHSFLGQNRTQFSISFFIFALLFLLFDLEILLVYPYVVSAHTNGIYGLAIMLIFFLALTLGFAFELGKNALKIDSRQRYIATCIIIYRYNRLSIIPLFCKRYVVTKKKFFFFFITYIIILLYRFTISS
;
A
#
# COMPACT_ATOMS: atom_id res chain seq x y z
N MET A 1 -34.90 -18.96 1.17
CA MET A 1 -33.78 -18.07 1.59
C MET A 1 -32.54 -18.94 1.69
N THR A 2 -31.60 -18.84 0.75
CA THR A 2 -30.37 -19.63 0.80
C THR A 2 -29.53 -19.15 1.99
N SER A 3 -28.83 -20.07 2.67
CA SER A 3 -28.01 -19.75 3.84
C SER A 3 -27.04 -18.57 3.59
N THR A 4 -26.54 -18.44 2.36
CA THR A 4 -25.69 -17.32 1.94
C THR A 4 -26.40 -15.97 1.94
N THR A 5 -27.62 -15.89 1.41
CA THR A 5 -28.43 -14.65 1.42
C THR A 5 -28.73 -14.16 2.84
N PHE A 6 -28.87 -15.08 3.79
CA PHE A 6 -29.07 -14.73 5.20
C PHE A 6 -27.85 -14.00 5.79
N PHE A 7 -26.63 -14.51 5.58
CA PHE A 7 -25.43 -13.86 6.10
C PHE A 7 -25.16 -12.47 5.51
N PHE A 8 -25.40 -12.29 4.21
CA PHE A 8 -25.23 -10.99 3.55
C PHE A 8 -26.14 -9.90 4.12
N VAL A 9 -27.34 -10.25 4.57
CA VAL A 9 -28.28 -9.30 5.18
C VAL A 9 -28.01 -9.14 6.68
N PHE A 10 -27.69 -10.23 7.38
CA PHE A 10 -27.54 -10.23 8.83
C PHE A 10 -26.34 -9.41 9.32
N ILE A 11 -25.19 -9.50 8.63
CA ILE A 11 -23.94 -8.81 9.05
C ILE A 11 -24.11 -7.27 9.10
N PRO A 12 -24.53 -6.59 8.02
CA PRO A 12 -24.72 -5.14 8.06
C PRO A 12 -25.86 -4.75 9.00
N LEU A 13 -26.93 -5.54 9.06
CA LEU A 13 -28.06 -5.28 9.96
C LEU A 13 -27.61 -5.29 11.43
N LEU A 14 -26.81 -6.28 11.83
CA LEU A 14 -26.28 -6.37 13.19
C LEU A 14 -25.38 -5.18 13.53
N ALA A 15 -24.54 -4.73 12.59
CA ALA A 15 -23.70 -3.55 12.78
C ALA A 15 -24.53 -2.28 13.03
N VAL A 16 -25.62 -2.09 12.28
CA VAL A 16 -26.53 -0.96 12.46
C VAL A 16 -27.29 -1.05 13.79
N ILE A 17 -27.74 -2.24 14.19
CA ILE A 17 -28.41 -2.45 15.49
C ILE A 17 -27.48 -2.10 16.65
N LEU A 18 -26.23 -2.57 16.62
CA LEU A 18 -25.25 -2.27 17.66
C LEU A 18 -24.92 -0.76 17.73
N LEU A 19 -24.81 -0.10 16.58
CA LEU A 19 -24.64 1.35 16.53
C LEU A 19 -25.86 2.09 17.10
N ALA A 20 -27.08 1.65 16.78
CA ALA A 20 -28.32 2.23 17.30
C ALA A 20 -28.44 2.07 18.82
N ILE A 21 -28.09 0.89 19.35
CA ILE A 21 -28.03 0.64 20.80
C ILE A 21 -27.01 1.58 21.45
N ASN A 22 -25.81 1.72 20.87
CA ASN A 22 -24.81 2.65 21.41
C ASN A 22 -25.33 4.09 21.43
N LEU A 23 -25.97 4.55 20.35
CA LEU A 23 -26.51 5.91 20.29
C LEU A 23 -27.62 6.19 21.32
N ILE A 24 -28.47 5.20 21.60
CA ILE A 24 -29.59 5.34 22.55
C ILE A 24 -29.12 5.24 24.01
N PHE A 25 -28.18 4.33 24.31
CA PHE A 25 -27.75 4.04 25.68
C PHE A 25 -26.49 4.80 26.11
N ALA A 26 -25.68 5.35 25.20
CA ALA A 26 -24.47 6.07 25.56
C ALA A 26 -24.78 7.45 26.16
N PRO A 27 -24.11 7.85 27.26
CA PRO A 27 -24.26 9.19 27.82
C PRO A 27 -23.69 10.23 26.85
N HIS A 28 -24.56 11.09 26.33
CA HIS A 28 -24.20 12.18 25.43
C HIS A 28 -23.96 13.48 26.22
N ASN A 29 -22.70 13.78 26.55
CA ASN A 29 -22.29 15.04 27.18
C ASN A 29 -21.32 15.80 26.23
N PRO A 30 -21.85 16.65 25.33
CA PRO A 30 -21.05 17.53 24.47
C PRO A 30 -20.59 18.76 25.27
N TYR A 31 -19.31 19.07 25.20
CA TYR A 31 -18.71 20.27 25.77
C TYR A 31 -17.73 20.86 24.76
N GLN A 32 -17.56 22.18 24.74
CA GLN A 32 -16.83 22.89 23.69
C GLN A 32 -15.43 22.33 23.44
N GLU A 33 -14.69 21.96 24.49
CA GLU A 33 -13.35 21.37 24.37
C GLU A 33 -13.35 19.90 23.88
N LYS A 34 -14.48 19.18 23.98
CA LYS A 34 -14.65 17.83 23.42
C LYS A 34 -14.89 17.86 21.93
N ASP A 35 -15.63 18.87 21.50
CA ASP A 35 -16.11 19.01 20.13
C ASP A 35 -15.04 19.67 19.23
N ASN A 36 -14.01 20.25 19.85
CA ASN A 36 -12.83 20.78 19.18
C ASN A 36 -11.79 19.68 18.89
N VAL A 37 -11.01 19.85 17.82
CA VAL A 37 -9.88 18.97 17.50
C VAL A 37 -8.82 19.12 18.60
N PHE A 38 -8.28 18.00 19.10
CA PHE A 38 -7.18 18.01 20.05
C PHE A 38 -5.93 18.64 19.42
N GLU A 39 -5.71 19.92 19.72
CA GLU A 39 -4.50 20.65 19.34
C GLU A 39 -3.65 20.87 20.59
N CYS A 40 -2.40 20.43 20.57
CA CYS A 40 -1.44 20.72 21.65
C CYS A 40 -1.10 22.22 21.66
N GLY A 41 -1.98 23.06 22.22
CA GLY A 41 -1.73 24.46 22.60
C GLY A 41 -1.43 25.45 21.46
N PHE A 42 -1.43 25.03 20.20
CA PHE A 42 -1.18 25.89 19.04
C PHE A 42 -2.28 25.71 18.01
N HIS A 43 -2.99 26.80 17.74
CA HIS A 43 -3.98 26.85 16.67
C HIS A 43 -3.29 26.65 15.33
N SER A 44 -3.70 25.61 14.59
CA SER A 44 -3.23 25.37 13.22
C SER A 44 -3.39 26.65 12.41
N PHE A 45 -2.30 27.16 11.82
CA PHE A 45 -2.29 28.43 11.09
C PHE A 45 -3.49 28.54 10.13
N LEU A 46 -4.36 29.52 10.40
CA LEU A 46 -5.51 29.89 9.57
C LEU A 46 -5.00 30.27 8.17
N GLY A 47 -5.04 29.34 7.22
CA GLY A 47 -4.67 29.60 5.83
C GLY A 47 -4.07 28.44 5.03
N GLN A 48 -3.59 27.36 5.67
CA GLN A 48 -3.04 26.20 4.94
C GLN A 48 -3.62 24.86 5.39
N ASN A 49 -4.74 24.45 4.77
CA ASN A 49 -5.31 23.11 4.90
C ASN A 49 -4.61 22.05 4.01
N ARG A 50 -3.47 22.40 3.42
CA ARG A 50 -2.68 21.53 2.54
C ARG A 50 -1.30 21.36 3.14
N THR A 51 -1.06 20.21 3.74
CA THR A 51 0.26 19.82 4.23
C THR A 51 1.15 19.39 3.06
N GLN A 52 2.44 19.69 3.14
CA GLN A 52 3.43 19.27 2.15
C GLN A 52 3.61 17.75 2.23
N PHE A 53 3.06 17.03 1.25
CA PHE A 53 3.28 15.59 1.09
C PHE A 53 4.36 15.32 0.04
N SER A 54 5.17 14.28 0.25
CA SER A 54 6.15 13.85 -0.74
C SER A 54 5.48 13.12 -1.91
N ILE A 55 6.00 13.31 -3.11
CA ILE A 55 5.51 12.66 -4.34
C ILE A 55 5.62 11.12 -4.28
N SER A 56 6.52 10.59 -3.45
CA SER A 56 6.75 9.14 -3.30
C SER A 56 5.49 8.36 -2.89
N PHE A 57 4.59 8.99 -2.11
CA PHE A 57 3.32 8.35 -1.72
C PHE A 57 2.36 8.19 -2.89
N PHE A 58 2.34 9.16 -3.80
CA PHE A 58 1.55 9.09 -5.03
C PHE A 58 2.07 7.99 -5.97
N ILE A 59 3.39 7.89 -6.13
CA ILE A 59 4.03 6.87 -6.98
C ILE A 59 3.74 5.46 -6.44
N PHE A 60 3.70 5.28 -5.11
CA PHE A 60 3.30 4.01 -4.50
C PHE A 60 1.85 3.63 -4.82
N ALA A 61 0.92 4.60 -4.76
CA ALA A 61 -0.49 4.36 -5.10
C ALA A 61 -0.68 4.01 -6.58
N LEU A 62 0.02 4.70 -7.48
CA LEU A 62 -0.01 4.41 -8.92
C LEU A 62 0.55 3.01 -9.20
N LEU A 63 1.62 2.61 -8.50
CA LEU A 63 2.16 1.27 -8.62
C LEU A 63 1.21 0.19 -8.15
N PHE A 64 0.54 0.39 -7.01
CA PHE A 64 -0.48 -0.53 -6.53
C PHE A 64 -1.62 -0.70 -7.54
N LEU A 65 -2.08 0.40 -8.14
CA LEU A 65 -3.11 0.38 -9.19
C LEU A 65 -2.67 -0.45 -10.40
N LEU A 66 -1.42 -0.29 -10.85
CA LEU A 66 -0.89 -1.03 -11.99
C LEU A 66 -0.84 -2.54 -11.72
N PHE A 67 -0.44 -2.95 -10.51
CA PHE A 67 -0.42 -4.35 -10.12
C PHE A 67 -1.80 -4.98 -9.92
N ASP A 68 -2.76 -4.20 -9.43
CA ASP A 68 -4.15 -4.67 -9.32
C ASP A 68 -4.74 -4.92 -10.73
N LEU A 69 -4.46 -4.02 -11.67
CA LEU A 69 -4.87 -4.15 -13.07
C LEU A 69 -4.23 -5.38 -13.74
N GLU A 70 -2.97 -5.65 -13.46
CA GLU A 70 -2.28 -6.84 -13.96
C GLU A 70 -2.99 -8.14 -13.55
N ILE A 71 -3.37 -8.28 -12.27
CA ILE A 71 -4.07 -9.47 -11.78
C ILE A 71 -5.46 -9.59 -12.43
N LEU A 72 -6.15 -8.47 -12.61
CA LEU A 72 -7.44 -8.43 -13.27
C LEU A 72 -7.36 -8.91 -14.73
N LEU A 73 -6.30 -8.56 -15.47
CA LEU A 73 -6.10 -9.01 -16.84
C LEU A 73 -5.69 -10.49 -16.92
N VAL A 74 -5.01 -11.02 -15.90
CA VAL A 74 -4.66 -12.45 -15.83
C VAL A 74 -5.87 -13.33 -15.48
N TYR A 75 -6.83 -12.81 -14.70
CA TYR A 75 -8.03 -13.54 -14.28
C TYR A 75 -8.81 -14.24 -15.41
N PRO A 76 -9.22 -13.57 -16.51
CA PRO A 76 -10.01 -14.22 -17.57
C PRO A 76 -9.25 -15.34 -18.27
N TYR A 77 -7.92 -15.20 -18.43
CA TYR A 77 -7.09 -16.28 -18.96
C TYR A 77 -7.09 -17.49 -18.03
N VAL A 78 -6.95 -17.29 -16.72
CA VAL A 78 -6.97 -18.39 -15.74
C VAL A 78 -8.31 -19.13 -15.75
N VAL A 79 -9.43 -18.41 -15.88
CA VAL A 79 -10.77 -19.02 -15.94
C VAL A 79 -10.98 -19.83 -17.23
N SER A 80 -10.39 -19.41 -18.35
CA SER A 80 -10.55 -20.04 -19.67
C SER A 80 -9.28 -20.77 -20.15
N ALA A 81 -8.41 -21.18 -19.22
CA ALA A 81 -7.11 -21.78 -19.55
C ALA A 81 -7.24 -23.07 -20.40
N HIS A 82 -8.30 -23.85 -20.16
CA HIS A 82 -8.57 -25.09 -20.89
C HIS A 82 -8.90 -24.88 -22.38
N THR A 83 -9.50 -23.73 -22.75
CA THR A 83 -9.96 -23.50 -24.13
C THR A 83 -8.92 -22.77 -24.98
N ASN A 84 -8.06 -21.95 -24.36
CA ASN A 84 -7.12 -21.09 -25.08
C ASN A 84 -5.76 -21.75 -25.39
N GLY A 85 -5.46 -22.90 -24.76
CA GLY A 85 -4.25 -23.68 -25.00
C GLY A 85 -2.95 -22.87 -24.92
N ILE A 86 -1.96 -23.25 -25.74
CA ILE A 86 -0.62 -22.62 -25.76
C ILE A 86 -0.66 -21.20 -26.35
N TYR A 87 -1.61 -20.92 -27.25
CA TYR A 87 -1.73 -19.62 -27.92
C TYR A 87 -2.11 -18.52 -26.92
N GLY A 88 -3.11 -18.76 -26.08
CA GLY A 88 -3.49 -17.82 -25.02
C GLY A 88 -2.35 -17.61 -24.00
N LEU A 89 -1.62 -18.67 -23.67
CA LEU A 89 -0.48 -18.60 -22.76
C LEU A 89 0.61 -17.67 -23.30
N ALA A 90 0.96 -17.79 -24.58
CA ALA A 90 2.00 -16.99 -25.21
C ALA A 90 1.67 -15.49 -25.21
N ILE A 91 0.43 -15.13 -25.55
CA ILE A 91 -0.03 -13.74 -25.54
C ILE A 91 -0.01 -13.17 -24.12
N MET A 92 -0.50 -13.94 -23.14
CA MET A 92 -0.50 -13.53 -21.74
C MET A 92 0.90 -13.34 -21.18
N LEU A 93 1.84 -14.23 -21.50
CA LEU A 93 3.24 -14.09 -21.08
C LEU A 93 3.90 -12.85 -21.68
N ILE A 94 3.67 -12.55 -22.96
CA ILE A 94 4.20 -11.35 -23.61
C ILE A 94 3.67 -10.08 -22.95
N PHE A 95 2.36 -10.04 -22.68
CA PHE A 95 1.72 -8.92 -22.00
C PHE A 95 2.27 -8.72 -20.58
N PHE A 96 2.37 -9.80 -19.81
CA PHE A 96 2.92 -9.81 -18.45
C PHE A 96 4.38 -9.35 -18.43
N LEU A 97 5.20 -9.80 -19.38
CA LEU A 97 6.60 -9.36 -19.53
C LEU A 97 6.68 -7.85 -19.83
N ALA A 98 5.82 -7.31 -20.69
CA ALA A 98 5.82 -5.87 -20.95
C ALA A 98 5.54 -5.05 -19.68
N LEU A 99 4.58 -5.47 -18.85
CA LEU A 99 4.27 -4.81 -17.58
C LEU A 99 5.41 -4.94 -16.56
N THR A 100 6.09 -6.10 -16.48
CA THR A 100 7.27 -6.24 -15.61
C THR A 100 8.37 -5.27 -15.92
N LEU A 101 8.66 -5.09 -17.21
CA LEU A 101 9.79 -4.28 -17.62
C LEU A 101 9.51 -2.82 -17.26
N GLY A 102 8.27 -2.36 -17.45
CA GLY A 102 7.82 -1.06 -16.96
C GLY A 102 7.99 -0.91 -15.45
N PHE A 103 7.60 -1.92 -14.67
CA PHE A 103 7.78 -1.88 -13.22
C PHE A 103 9.26 -1.88 -12.78
N ALA A 104 10.06 -2.75 -13.37
CA ALA A 104 11.48 -2.89 -13.06
C ALA A 104 12.23 -1.58 -13.35
N PHE A 105 11.84 -0.88 -14.42
CA PHE A 105 12.39 0.43 -14.76
C PHE A 105 12.10 1.49 -13.68
N GLU A 106 10.86 1.58 -13.20
CA GLU A 106 10.47 2.54 -12.15
C GLU A 106 11.16 2.23 -10.79
N LEU A 107 11.38 0.96 -10.47
CA LEU A 107 12.18 0.55 -9.31
C LEU A 107 13.67 0.95 -9.43
N GLY A 108 14.21 0.93 -10.65
CA GLY A 108 15.57 1.35 -10.97
C GLY A 108 15.79 2.84 -10.73
N LYS A 109 14.78 3.67 -11.02
CA LYS A 109 14.82 5.13 -10.83
C LYS A 109 14.74 5.58 -9.36
N ASN A 110 14.66 4.64 -8.40
CA ASN A 110 14.56 4.90 -6.97
C ASN A 110 13.39 5.83 -6.57
N ALA A 111 12.34 5.90 -7.39
CA ALA A 111 11.18 6.77 -7.19
C ALA A 111 10.42 6.48 -5.86
N LEU A 112 10.58 5.27 -5.33
CA LEU A 112 10.00 4.80 -4.07
C LEU A 112 10.83 5.14 -2.82
N LYS A 113 11.97 5.83 -2.98
CA LYS A 113 12.79 6.20 -1.83
C LYS A 113 12.12 7.36 -1.09
N ILE A 114 11.59 7.06 0.10
CA ILE A 114 11.13 8.10 1.03
C ILE A 114 12.38 8.69 1.67
N ASP A 115 12.81 9.86 1.18
CA ASP A 115 13.88 10.62 1.81
C ASP A 115 13.34 11.27 3.09
N SER A 116 13.72 10.72 4.23
CA SER A 116 13.50 11.36 5.51
C SER A 116 14.41 12.58 5.60
N ARG A 117 13.82 13.78 5.70
CA ARG A 117 14.56 15.06 5.91
C ARG A 117 15.45 15.07 7.16
N GLN A 118 15.39 14.04 8.00
CA GLN A 118 16.33 13.80 9.10
C GLN A 118 17.80 13.68 8.66
N ARG A 119 18.08 13.43 7.37
CA ARG A 119 19.46 13.38 6.86
C ARG A 119 20.16 14.75 6.85
N TYR A 120 19.44 15.86 6.69
CA TYR A 120 20.04 17.20 6.66
C TYR A 120 20.28 17.79 8.06
N ILE A 121 19.45 17.40 9.04
CA ILE A 121 19.56 17.88 10.42
C ILE A 121 20.75 17.22 11.13
N ALA A 122 21.05 15.95 10.85
CA ALA A 122 22.24 15.31 11.40
C ALA A 122 23.52 16.02 10.93
N THR A 123 23.66 16.37 9.65
CA THR A 123 24.88 17.05 9.16
C THR A 123 24.99 18.49 9.69
N CYS A 124 23.89 19.24 9.78
CA CYS A 124 23.91 20.60 10.33
C CYS A 124 24.19 20.62 11.86
N ILE A 125 23.59 19.70 12.63
CA ILE A 125 23.88 19.58 14.07
C ILE A 125 25.30 19.07 14.30
N ILE A 126 25.80 18.13 13.48
CA ILE A 126 27.16 17.62 13.60
C ILE A 126 28.19 18.73 13.32
N ILE A 127 27.98 19.64 12.37
CA ILE A 127 28.89 20.78 12.14
C ILE A 127 28.89 21.77 13.32
N TYR A 128 27.73 22.09 13.91
CA TYR A 128 27.66 22.97 15.10
C TYR A 128 28.13 22.31 16.40
N ARG A 129 28.14 20.97 16.46
CA ARG A 129 28.53 20.16 17.63
C ARG A 129 29.92 19.54 17.48
N TYR A 130 30.65 19.75 16.39
CA TYR A 130 32.01 19.20 16.22
C TYR A 130 33.13 20.08 16.82
N ASN A 131 32.78 21.10 17.61
CA ASN A 131 33.74 21.76 18.50
C ASN A 131 33.78 21.12 19.91
N ARG A 132 33.10 19.98 20.15
CA ARG A 132 33.18 19.30 21.45
C ARG A 132 32.82 17.81 21.39
N LEU A 133 33.87 17.02 21.21
CA LEU A 133 34.02 15.59 21.55
C LEU A 133 33.10 14.53 20.89
N SER A 134 33.81 13.53 20.36
CA SER A 134 33.44 12.21 19.88
C SER A 134 32.56 11.38 20.82
N ILE A 135 31.54 10.71 20.25
CA ILE A 135 31.20 9.27 20.39
C ILE A 135 29.99 8.99 19.47
N ILE A 136 30.14 7.97 18.63
CA ILE A 136 29.19 7.52 17.58
C ILE A 136 27.92 6.93 18.22
N PRO A 137 26.77 6.93 17.53
CA PRO A 137 26.05 5.67 17.43
C PRO A 137 25.64 5.30 16.00
N LEU A 138 25.91 4.03 15.73
CA LEU A 138 25.83 3.30 14.46
C LEU A 138 24.40 2.83 14.15
N PHE A 139 23.38 3.67 14.39
CA PHE A 139 21.98 3.22 14.44
C PHE A 139 21.09 3.93 13.40
N CYS A 140 21.29 3.64 12.12
CA CYS A 140 20.26 3.98 11.11
C CYS A 140 20.46 3.21 9.80
N LYS A 141 20.27 1.88 9.81
CA LYS A 141 20.16 1.13 8.55
C LYS A 141 19.23 -0.07 8.68
N ARG A 142 17.93 0.22 8.79
CA ARG A 142 16.87 -0.80 8.62
C ARG A 142 15.65 -0.26 7.88
N TYR A 143 15.88 0.41 6.75
CA TYR A 143 14.83 0.91 5.84
C TYR A 143 15.05 0.43 4.40
N VAL A 144 15.45 -0.84 4.23
CA VAL A 144 15.49 -1.50 2.92
C VAL A 144 14.76 -2.84 3.03
N VAL A 145 13.54 -2.81 3.56
CA VAL A 145 12.63 -3.97 3.58
C VAL A 145 11.51 -3.70 2.60
N THR A 146 11.81 -3.56 1.31
CA THR A 146 10.75 -3.56 0.26
C THR A 146 11.26 -3.74 -1.18
N LYS A 147 12.57 -3.74 -1.48
CA LYS A 147 13.01 -3.99 -2.88
C LYS A 147 12.89 -5.44 -3.32
N LYS A 148 13.03 -6.43 -2.42
CA LYS A 148 13.09 -7.86 -2.79
C LYS A 148 11.74 -8.60 -2.74
N LYS A 149 10.80 -8.18 -1.90
CA LYS A 149 9.56 -8.94 -1.67
C LYS A 149 8.54 -8.79 -2.81
N PHE A 150 8.54 -7.63 -3.47
CA PHE A 150 7.59 -7.34 -4.56
C PHE A 150 7.93 -8.14 -5.83
N PHE A 151 9.21 -8.18 -6.21
CA PHE A 151 9.70 -8.98 -7.34
C PHE A 151 9.52 -10.50 -7.12
N PHE A 152 9.54 -10.95 -5.86
CA PHE A 152 9.34 -12.36 -5.52
C PHE A 152 7.89 -12.83 -5.75
N PHE A 153 6.89 -11.97 -5.52
CA PHE A 153 5.49 -12.28 -5.81
C PHE A 153 5.28 -12.54 -7.31
N PHE A 154 6.02 -11.79 -8.14
CA PHE A 154 5.97 -11.85 -9.59
C PHE A 154 6.51 -13.16 -10.17
N ILE A 155 7.72 -13.56 -9.75
CA ILE A 155 8.34 -14.83 -10.17
C ILE A 155 7.49 -16.02 -9.73
N THR A 156 6.93 -15.96 -8.52
CA THR A 156 6.06 -17.01 -8.01
C THR A 156 4.79 -17.13 -8.86
N TYR A 157 4.23 -16.02 -9.36
CA TYR A 157 3.05 -16.03 -10.21
C TYR A 157 3.30 -16.67 -11.58
N ILE A 158 4.44 -16.38 -12.22
CA ILE A 158 4.85 -17.05 -13.48
C ILE A 158 5.00 -18.55 -13.26
N ILE A 159 5.67 -18.94 -12.17
CA ILE A 159 5.90 -20.35 -11.84
C ILE A 159 4.56 -21.06 -11.60
N ILE A 160 3.63 -20.43 -10.86
CA ILE A 160 2.28 -20.99 -10.62
C ILE A 160 1.50 -21.12 -11.94
N LEU A 161 1.56 -20.11 -12.81
CA LEU A 161 0.85 -20.12 -14.10
C LEU A 161 1.38 -21.24 -15.02
N LEU A 162 2.70 -21.39 -15.09
CA LEU A 162 3.36 -22.46 -15.83
C LEU A 162 3.03 -23.84 -15.24
N TYR A 163 3.07 -23.98 -13.92
CA TYR A 163 2.78 -25.25 -13.24
C TYR A 163 1.33 -25.68 -13.42
N ARG A 164 0.38 -24.73 -13.35
CA ARG A 164 -1.05 -24.98 -13.60
C ARG A 164 -1.31 -25.41 -15.04
N PHE A 165 -0.58 -24.83 -16.00
CA PHE A 165 -0.69 -25.20 -17.42
C PHE A 165 -0.15 -26.61 -17.69
N THR A 166 1.01 -26.97 -17.14
CA THR A 166 1.60 -28.32 -17.26
C THR A 166 0.72 -29.42 -16.67
N ILE A 167 -0.03 -29.13 -15.60
CA ILE A 167 -0.97 -30.09 -15.00
C ILE A 167 -2.26 -30.24 -15.83
N SER A 168 -2.62 -29.23 -16.62
CA SER A 168 -3.84 -29.20 -17.41
C SER A 168 -3.68 -29.72 -18.85
N SER A 169 -2.45 -30.01 -19.29
CA SER A 169 -2.09 -30.52 -20.62
C SER A 169 -1.85 -32.02 -20.55
#